data_AF-A0A382L3J9-F1
#
_entry.id   AF-A0A382L3J9-F1
#
_cell.length_a   1.000
_cell.length_b   1.000
_cell.length_c   1.000
_cell.angle_alpha   90.00
_cell.angle_beta   90.00
_cell.angle_gamma   90.00
#
_symmetry.space_group_name_H-M   'P 1'
#
loop_
_entity.id
_entity.type
_entity.pdbx_description
1 polymer ?
#
loop_
_entity_poly.entity_id
_entity_poly.type
_entity_poly.pdbx_seq_one_letter_code
_entity_poly.pdbx_strand_id
1 'polypeptide(L)'
;MVNPNLGIVRTVLAFFVFLVVLVSSNGEPAPYLRVSGEADGSRRLELASRTLVSPEHENVKVTLLGVSHVGDLSFYKSVQERLDAADLVLFEGVGWGDGPPKAGSKKTSGVGELQDSLAGSMGLVFQLKAIRYDRPHFRNSDMSLRAFTDS
;
A
#
# COMPACT_ATOMS: atom_id res chain seq x y z
N MET A 1 25.92 -68.35 38.76
CA MET A 1 24.93 -67.30 38.41
C MET A 1 25.18 -66.90 36.97
N VAL A 2 24.34 -67.39 36.05
CA VAL A 2 24.39 -67.08 34.62
C VAL A 2 23.42 -65.94 34.38
N ASN A 3 23.86 -64.84 33.77
CA ASN A 3 22.96 -63.82 33.22
C ASN A 3 23.27 -63.66 31.71
N PRO A 4 22.29 -63.95 30.83
CA PRO A 4 22.49 -63.95 29.38
C PRO A 4 22.27 -62.55 28.76
N ASN A 5 23.15 -62.18 27.83
CA ASN A 5 22.96 -61.08 26.89
C ASN A 5 22.26 -61.61 25.64
N LEU A 6 21.00 -61.22 25.38
CA LEU A 6 20.42 -61.18 24.03
C LEU A 6 19.14 -60.32 23.99
N GLY A 7 19.08 -59.34 23.08
CA GLY A 7 17.91 -58.48 22.84
C GLY A 7 18.25 -57.26 21.97
N ILE A 8 18.55 -57.45 20.67
CA ILE A 8 17.64 -57.20 19.53
C ILE A 8 17.48 -55.72 19.14
N VAL A 9 18.17 -55.35 18.05
CA VAL A 9 17.73 -54.59 16.85
C VAL A 9 16.87 -53.31 17.04
N ARG A 10 17.40 -52.17 16.55
CA ARG A 10 16.72 -50.98 15.95
C ARG A 10 17.73 -49.81 15.94
N THR A 11 18.02 -49.01 14.91
CA THR A 11 17.41 -48.67 13.62
C THR A 11 18.50 -47.95 12.80
N VAL A 12 18.61 -48.24 11.51
CA VAL A 12 19.49 -47.55 10.55
C VAL A 12 18.96 -46.12 10.36
N LEU A 13 19.78 -45.11 10.69
CA LEU A 13 19.50 -43.70 10.45
C LEU A 13 19.69 -43.38 8.96
N ALA A 14 18.63 -43.55 8.17
CA ALA A 14 18.59 -43.10 6.79
C ALA A 14 18.44 -41.57 6.77
N PHE A 15 19.51 -40.88 6.40
CA PHE A 15 19.55 -39.46 6.07
C PHE A 15 18.63 -39.17 4.88
N PHE A 16 17.38 -38.77 5.14
CA PHE A 16 16.55 -38.10 4.14
C PHE A 16 16.90 -36.61 4.13
N VAL A 17 17.86 -36.24 3.29
CA VAL A 17 18.09 -34.83 2.93
C VAL A 17 16.94 -34.41 2.01
N PHE A 18 15.96 -33.74 2.58
CA PHE A 18 14.87 -33.11 1.83
C PHE A 18 15.42 -31.80 1.24
N LEU A 19 15.96 -31.87 0.02
CA LEU A 19 16.32 -30.70 -0.77
C LEU A 19 15.03 -29.99 -1.16
N VAL A 20 14.63 -28.99 -0.37
CA VAL A 20 13.58 -28.04 -0.76
C VAL A 20 14.15 -27.17 -1.87
N VAL A 21 13.84 -27.52 -3.12
CA VAL A 21 14.00 -26.61 -4.25
C VAL A 21 12.92 -25.55 -4.11
N LEU A 22 13.29 -24.37 -3.62
CA LEU A 22 12.48 -23.16 -3.72
C LEU A 22 12.37 -22.79 -5.20
N VAL A 23 11.36 -23.35 -5.87
CA VAL A 23 10.92 -22.86 -7.18
C VAL A 23 10.42 -21.44 -6.96
N SER A 24 11.25 -20.46 -7.34
CA SER A 24 10.79 -19.09 -7.47
C SER A 24 9.79 -19.06 -8.61
N SER A 25 8.50 -18.96 -8.29
CA SER A 25 7.50 -18.65 -9.31
C SER A 25 7.83 -17.25 -9.84
N ASN A 26 8.40 -17.15 -11.04
CA ASN A 26 8.32 -15.93 -11.84
C ASN A 26 6.86 -15.80 -12.31
N GLY A 27 5.97 -15.52 -11.35
CA GLY A 27 4.56 -15.28 -11.60
C GLY A 27 4.36 -13.88 -12.14
N GLU A 28 3.29 -13.69 -12.91
CA GLU A 28 2.78 -12.37 -13.29
C GLU A 28 2.77 -11.44 -12.07
N PRO A 29 3.17 -10.16 -12.22
CA PRO A 29 3.11 -9.22 -11.13
C PRO A 29 1.69 -9.22 -10.55
N ALA A 30 1.57 -9.19 -9.22
CA ALA A 30 0.27 -9.12 -8.56
C ALA A 30 -0.59 -7.95 -9.16
N PRO A 31 -1.91 -7.95 -9.03
CA PRO A 31 -2.69 -6.79 -9.43
C PRO A 31 -2.36 -5.56 -8.56
N TYR A 32 -2.49 -4.35 -9.12
CA TYR A 32 -2.33 -3.08 -8.40
C TYR A 32 -3.59 -2.64 -7.65
N LEU A 33 -4.73 -3.21 -8.04
CA LEU A 33 -6.04 -2.96 -7.47
C LEU A 33 -6.77 -4.29 -7.38
N ARG A 34 -7.43 -4.57 -6.25
CA ARG A 34 -8.33 -5.72 -6.15
C ARG A 34 -9.56 -5.38 -5.30
N VAL A 35 -10.64 -6.09 -5.57
CA VAL A 35 -11.84 -6.07 -4.73
C VAL A 35 -11.96 -7.43 -4.06
N SER A 36 -12.08 -7.45 -2.73
CA SER A 36 -12.38 -8.66 -1.96
C SER A 36 -13.76 -8.56 -1.32
N GLY A 37 -14.43 -9.69 -1.16
CA GLY A 37 -15.64 -9.78 -0.34
C GLY A 37 -15.28 -10.04 1.13
N GLU A 38 -16.11 -9.54 2.03
CA GLU A 38 -16.05 -9.81 3.46
C GLU A 38 -17.22 -10.73 3.88
N ALA A 39 -17.12 -11.37 5.05
CA ALA A 39 -18.11 -12.35 5.51
C ALA A 39 -19.51 -11.75 5.75
N ASP A 40 -19.60 -10.45 5.98
CA ASP A 40 -20.85 -9.70 6.18
C ASP A 40 -21.51 -9.24 4.87
N GLY A 41 -20.94 -9.61 3.71
CA GLY A 41 -21.41 -9.22 2.39
C GLY A 41 -20.91 -7.86 1.92
N SER A 42 -20.12 -7.15 2.73
CA SER A 42 -19.44 -5.92 2.30
C SER A 42 -18.31 -6.24 1.31
N ARG A 43 -17.86 -5.20 0.59
CA ARG A 43 -16.73 -5.29 -0.34
C ARG A 43 -15.63 -4.34 0.09
N ARG A 44 -14.38 -4.81 0.00
CA ARG A 44 -13.19 -4.03 0.28
C ARG A 44 -12.42 -3.78 -0.99
N LEU A 45 -12.11 -2.51 -1.25
CA LEU A 45 -11.17 -2.12 -2.29
C LEU A 45 -9.77 -2.09 -1.70
N GLU A 46 -8.81 -2.71 -2.37
CA GLU A 46 -7.42 -2.73 -1.95
C GLU A 46 -6.51 -2.20 -3.03
N LEU A 47 -5.55 -1.39 -2.61
CA LEU A 47 -4.57 -0.71 -3.44
C LEU A 47 -3.18 -1.24 -3.12
N ALA A 48 -2.34 -1.42 -4.14
CA ALA A 48 -0.99 -1.89 -3.96
C ALA A 48 -0.04 -0.79 -3.43
N SER A 49 0.95 -1.23 -2.65
CA SER A 49 2.17 -0.50 -2.31
C SER A 49 3.34 -1.31 -2.83
N ARG A 50 4.15 -0.76 -3.74
CA ARG A 50 5.29 -1.47 -4.33
C ARG A 50 6.57 -0.67 -4.22
N THR A 51 7.61 -1.31 -3.71
CA THR A 51 8.93 -0.71 -3.66
C THR A 51 9.80 -1.28 -4.77
N LEU A 52 10.25 -0.40 -5.65
CA LEU A 52 11.26 -0.66 -6.67
C LEU A 52 12.62 -0.26 -6.10
N VAL A 53 13.63 -1.08 -6.35
CA VAL A 53 15.01 -0.83 -5.93
C VAL A 53 15.85 -0.64 -7.17
N SER A 54 16.71 0.37 -7.19
CA SER A 54 17.64 0.55 -8.30
C SER A 54 18.61 -0.64 -8.37
N PRO A 55 18.84 -1.22 -9.56
CA PRO A 55 19.85 -2.26 -9.74
C PRO A 55 21.28 -1.72 -9.60
N GLU A 56 21.47 -0.40 -9.77
CA GLU A 56 22.78 0.26 -9.73
C GLU A 56 23.07 0.93 -8.37
N HIS A 57 22.03 1.25 -7.61
CA HIS A 57 22.13 1.99 -6.34
C HIS A 57 21.22 1.36 -5.28
N GLU A 58 21.74 0.44 -4.46
CA GLU A 58 20.96 -0.32 -3.47
C GLU A 58 20.21 0.55 -2.45
N ASN A 59 20.69 1.76 -2.20
CA ASN A 59 20.06 2.74 -1.30
C ASN A 59 18.98 3.59 -1.97
N VAL A 60 18.83 3.54 -3.30
CA VAL A 60 17.77 4.26 -4.01
C VAL A 60 16.56 3.35 -4.17
N LYS A 61 15.48 3.71 -3.48
CA LYS A 61 14.22 2.99 -3.48
C LYS A 61 13.08 3.93 -3.85
N VAL A 62 12.18 3.48 -4.72
CA VAL A 62 10.97 4.20 -5.10
C VAL A 62 9.77 3.37 -4.68
N THR A 63 8.93 3.92 -3.78
CA THR A 63 7.68 3.26 -3.40
C THR A 63 6.51 3.89 -4.15
N LEU A 64 5.84 3.10 -4.98
CA LEU A 64 4.57 3.44 -5.61
C LEU A 64 3.44 3.05 -4.65
N LEU A 65 2.79 4.04 -4.03
CA LEU A 65 1.72 3.85 -3.06
C LEU A 65 0.39 4.32 -3.66
N GLY A 66 -0.53 3.39 -3.90
CA GLY A 66 -1.88 3.71 -4.37
C GLY A 66 -2.75 4.33 -3.27
N VAL A 67 -3.49 5.39 -3.60
CA VAL A 67 -4.42 6.08 -2.68
C VAL A 67 -5.76 6.31 -3.39
N SER A 68 -6.86 6.03 -2.70
CA SER A 68 -8.23 6.35 -3.16
C SER A 68 -8.69 7.69 -2.61
N HIS A 69 -9.51 8.42 -3.37
CA HIS A 69 -10.13 9.67 -2.93
C HIS A 69 -11.06 9.51 -1.72
N VAL A 70 -11.66 8.33 -1.55
CA VAL A 70 -12.47 7.94 -0.39
C VAL A 70 -11.99 6.60 0.17
N GLY A 71 -12.00 6.46 1.48
CA GLY A 71 -11.53 5.27 2.18
C GLY A 71 -11.87 5.32 3.67
N ASP A 72 -11.65 4.22 4.37
CA ASP A 72 -11.81 4.18 5.82
C ASP A 72 -10.66 4.92 6.54
N LEU A 73 -10.90 5.31 7.79
CA LEU A 73 -9.92 6.08 8.55
C LEU A 73 -8.64 5.27 8.85
N SER A 74 -8.74 3.95 9.05
CA SER A 74 -7.58 3.07 9.27
C SER A 74 -6.69 2.96 8.04
N PHE A 75 -7.28 2.92 6.85
CA PHE A 75 -6.59 2.99 5.58
C PHE A 75 -5.76 4.28 5.49
N TYR A 76 -6.36 5.44 5.77
CA TYR A 76 -5.62 6.71 5.71
C TYR A 76 -4.56 6.87 6.80
N LYS A 77 -4.76 6.30 8.00
CA LYS A 77 -3.69 6.22 9.01
C LYS A 77 -2.48 5.44 8.48
N SER A 78 -2.72 4.27 7.88
CA SER A 78 -1.67 3.44 7.30
C SER A 78 -0.96 4.13 6.13
N VAL A 79 -1.71 4.89 5.31
CA VAL A 79 -1.14 5.73 4.25
C VAL A 79 -0.27 6.82 4.84
N GLN A 80 -0.78 7.59 5.81
CA GLN A 80 -0.03 8.69 6.43
C GLN A 80 1.28 8.21 7.08
N GLU A 81 1.26 7.07 7.79
CA GLU A 81 2.48 6.48 8.39
C GLU A 81 3.55 6.18 7.34
N ARG A 82 3.15 5.62 6.18
CA ARG A 82 4.08 5.33 5.07
C ARG A 82 4.63 6.60 4.43
N LEU A 83 3.78 7.62 4.24
CA LEU A 83 4.19 8.90 3.66
C LEU A 83 5.09 9.70 4.62
N ASP A 84 4.82 9.67 5.92
CA ASP A 84 5.64 10.34 6.93
C ASP A 84 7.01 9.67 7.09
N ALA A 85 7.12 8.36 6.83
CA ALA A 85 8.38 7.62 6.90
C ALA A 85 9.27 7.75 5.64
N ALA A 86 8.76 8.32 4.55
CA ALA A 86 9.52 8.51 3.33
C ALA A 86 10.45 9.73 3.40
N ASP A 87 11.63 9.67 2.77
CA ASP A 87 12.56 10.80 2.69
C ASP A 87 11.97 11.97 1.87
N LEU A 88 11.22 11.65 0.83
CA LEU A 88 10.55 12.58 -0.09
C LEU A 88 9.25 11.93 -0.57
N VAL A 89 8.16 12.70 -0.56
CA VAL A 89 6.89 12.29 -1.15
C VAL A 89 6.60 13.15 -2.38
N LEU A 90 6.39 12.48 -3.50
CA LEU A 90 5.86 13.08 -4.72
C LEU A 90 4.40 12.66 -4.87
N PHE A 91 3.51 13.62 -5.08
CA PHE A 91 2.09 13.33 -5.24
C PHE A 91 1.47 14.16 -6.37
N GLU A 92 0.47 13.59 -7.04
CA GLU A 92 -0.25 14.18 -8.17
C GLU A 92 -1.76 13.94 -8.03
N GLY A 93 -2.58 14.71 -8.73
CA GLY A 93 -4.04 14.59 -8.75
C GLY A 93 -4.71 14.95 -7.43
N VAL A 94 -4.04 15.72 -6.57
CA VAL A 94 -4.53 16.07 -5.22
C VAL A 94 -4.64 17.59 -5.06
N GLY A 95 -5.89 18.08 -5.09
CA GLY A 95 -6.19 19.51 -5.02
C GLY A 95 -6.18 20.16 -6.41
N TRP A 96 -6.42 21.47 -6.46
CA TRP A 96 -6.29 22.27 -7.68
C TRP A 96 -5.28 23.39 -7.43
N GLY A 97 -4.14 23.38 -8.14
CA GLY A 97 -3.13 24.44 -8.12
C GLY A 97 -1.75 24.03 -7.61
N ASP A 98 -0.79 24.95 -7.72
CA ASP A 98 0.62 24.73 -7.36
C ASP A 98 0.83 24.74 -5.84
N GLY A 99 0.46 23.66 -5.17
CA GLY A 99 0.74 23.48 -3.74
C GLY A 99 -0.10 22.40 -3.06
N PRO A 100 0.29 21.95 -1.85
CA PRO A 100 -0.53 21.03 -1.09
C PRO A 100 -1.89 21.70 -0.80
N PRO A 101 -3.00 20.96 -0.94
CA PRO A 101 -4.32 21.50 -0.68
C PRO A 101 -4.36 22.07 0.73
N LYS A 102 -4.75 23.35 0.84
CA LYS A 102 -4.91 24.01 2.13
C LYS A 102 -6.09 23.36 2.84
N ALA A 103 -5.85 22.82 4.03
CA ALA A 103 -6.90 22.38 4.94
C ALA A 103 -7.92 23.52 5.10
N GLY A 104 -9.18 23.26 4.76
CA GLY A 104 -10.26 24.24 4.90
C GLY A 104 -10.48 25.18 3.71
N SER A 105 -9.89 24.93 2.53
CA SER A 105 -10.26 25.64 1.28
C SER A 105 -11.68 25.28 0.84
N LYS A 106 -12.69 25.88 1.49
CA LYS A 106 -14.10 25.80 1.10
C LYS A 106 -14.29 26.39 -0.29
N LYS A 107 -14.42 25.53 -1.30
CA LYS A 107 -15.32 25.78 -2.42
C LYS A 107 -16.47 24.77 -2.29
N THR A 108 -17.37 25.05 -1.36
CA THR A 108 -18.58 24.25 -1.14
C THR A 108 -19.59 24.57 -2.24
N SER A 109 -19.61 23.77 -3.31
CA SER A 109 -20.84 23.56 -4.06
C SER A 109 -21.70 22.58 -3.27
N GLY A 110 -23.04 22.71 -3.31
CA GLY A 110 -23.95 21.81 -2.57
C GLY A 110 -23.76 20.31 -2.91
N VAL A 111 -23.10 20.00 -4.03
CA VAL A 111 -22.72 18.66 -4.44
C VAL A 111 -21.61 18.07 -3.56
N GLY A 112 -20.64 18.88 -3.11
CA GLY A 112 -19.55 18.42 -2.23
C GLY A 112 -20.04 17.99 -0.85
N GLU A 113 -21.02 18.71 -0.29
CA GLU A 113 -21.62 18.37 1.00
C GLU A 113 -22.45 17.08 0.94
N LEU A 114 -23.16 16.84 -0.16
CA LEU A 114 -23.89 15.58 -0.38
C LEU A 114 -22.93 14.38 -0.50
N GLN A 115 -21.82 14.55 -1.22
CA GLN A 115 -20.80 13.51 -1.36
C GLN A 115 -20.12 13.20 -0.02
N ASP A 116 -19.81 14.22 0.78
CA ASP A 116 -19.32 14.10 2.15
C ASP A 116 -20.28 13.31 3.05
N SER A 117 -21.57 13.63 2.98
CA SER A 117 -22.60 12.94 3.76
C SER A 117 -22.73 11.46 3.36
N LEU A 118 -22.68 11.16 2.06
CA LEU A 118 -22.77 9.79 1.56
C LEU A 118 -21.54 8.97 1.98
N ALA A 119 -20.34 9.51 1.81
CA ALA A 119 -19.11 8.87 2.28
C ALA A 119 -19.17 8.60 3.79
N GLY A 120 -19.56 9.61 4.59
CA GLY A 120 -19.72 9.47 6.03
C GLY A 120 -20.73 8.39 6.44
N SER A 121 -21.84 8.26 5.71
CA SER A 121 -22.84 7.19 5.97
C SER A 121 -22.29 5.77 5.75
N MET A 122 -21.23 5.63 4.94
CA MET A 122 -20.54 4.37 4.67
C MET A 122 -19.31 4.17 5.57
N GLY A 123 -19.06 5.06 6.54
CA GLY A 123 -17.86 5.05 7.38
C GLY A 123 -16.58 5.46 6.62
N LEU A 124 -16.72 6.11 5.46
CA LEU A 124 -15.62 6.57 4.63
C LEU A 124 -15.39 8.07 4.82
N VAL A 125 -14.15 8.50 4.57
CA VAL A 125 -13.74 9.91 4.59
C VAL A 125 -13.00 10.26 3.32
N PHE A 126 -12.96 11.55 2.96
CA PHE A 126 -12.18 12.02 1.83
C PHE A 126 -10.69 12.14 2.18
N GLN A 127 -9.82 11.78 1.24
CA GLN A 127 -8.36 11.84 1.44
C GLN A 127 -7.87 13.23 1.87
N LEU A 128 -8.48 14.30 1.36
CA LEU A 128 -8.10 15.68 1.67
C LEU A 128 -8.39 16.08 3.12
N LYS A 129 -9.25 15.32 3.81
CA LYS A 129 -9.55 15.50 5.24
C LYS A 129 -8.69 14.60 6.13
N ALA A 130 -8.14 13.52 5.57
CA ALA A 130 -7.49 12.46 6.34
C ALA A 130 -5.96 12.42 6.19
N ILE A 131 -5.42 12.88 5.05
CA ILE A 131 -3.99 12.93 4.77
C ILE A 131 -3.49 14.37 4.90
N ARG A 132 -2.36 14.53 5.60
CA ARG A 132 -1.62 15.79 5.71
C ARG A 132 -0.67 15.92 4.53
N TYR A 133 -1.09 16.65 3.50
CA TYR A 133 -0.26 16.95 2.32
C TYR A 133 0.74 18.08 2.54
N ASP A 134 0.62 18.82 3.64
CA ASP A 134 1.41 20.01 3.99
C ASP A 134 2.75 19.69 4.66
N ARG A 135 3.20 18.43 4.62
CA ARG A 135 4.48 18.05 5.23
C ARG A 135 5.66 18.71 4.49
N PRO A 136 6.74 19.11 5.21
CA PRO A 136 7.88 19.78 4.60
C PRO A 136 8.59 18.99 3.50
N HIS A 137 8.51 17.66 3.53
CA HIS A 137 9.12 16.75 2.55
C HIS A 137 8.14 16.27 1.48
N PHE A 138 6.94 16.85 1.40
CA PHE A 138 5.97 16.52 0.34
C PHE A 138 6.08 17.56 -0.79
N ARG A 139 6.01 17.10 -2.04
CA ARG A 139 6.05 17.92 -3.24
C ARG A 139 4.91 17.52 -4.16
N ASN A 140 4.12 18.52 -4.57
CA ASN A 140 3.13 18.34 -5.61
C ASN A 140 3.90 18.24 -6.96
N SER A 141 3.58 17.21 -7.74
CA SER A 141 4.18 16.87 -9.03
C SER A 141 3.17 16.97 -10.19
N ASP A 142 2.04 17.64 -9.99
CA ASP A 142 1.03 17.90 -11.01
C ASP A 142 1.67 18.59 -12.23
N MET A 143 1.45 18.01 -13.40
CA MET A 143 1.83 18.66 -14.64
C MET A 143 0.91 19.85 -14.92
N SER A 144 1.49 21.03 -15.15
CA SER A 144 0.73 22.17 -15.65
C SER A 144 0.21 21.89 -17.07
N LEU A 145 -0.94 22.47 -17.43
CA LEU A 145 -1.52 22.37 -18.78
C LEU A 145 -0.54 22.78 -19.89
N ARG A 146 0.44 23.66 -19.61
CA ARG A 146 1.48 24.05 -20.57
C ARG A 146 2.47 22.92 -20.88
N ALA A 147 2.79 22.08 -19.90
CA ALA A 147 3.71 20.97 -20.12
C ALA A 147 3.13 19.93 -21.10
N PHE A 148 1.79 19.79 -21.15
CA PHE A 148 1.10 18.92 -22.09
C PHE A 148 1.00 19.47 -23.52
N THR A 149 0.98 20.80 -23.72
CA THR A 149 0.78 21.40 -25.05
C THR A 149 2.08 21.65 -25.81
N ASP A 150 3.22 21.67 -25.11
CA ASP A 150 4.54 21.90 -25.72
C ASP A 150 5.31 20.58 -25.99
N SER A 151 4.62 19.43 -25.91
CA SER A 151 5.13 18.06 -26.17
C SER A 151 4.88 17.59 -27.60
#